data_AF-A0A6N6SF37-F1
#
_entry.id   AF-A0A6N6SF37-F1
#
_cell.length_a   1.000
_cell.length_b   1.000
_cell.length_c   1.000
_cell.angle_alpha   90.00
_cell.angle_beta   90.00
_cell.angle_gamma   90.00
#
_symmetry.space_group_name_H-M   'P 1'
#
loop_
_entity.id
_entity.type
_entity.pdbx_description
1 polymer ?
#
loop_
_entity_poly.entity_id
_entity_poly.type
_entity_poly.pdbx_seq_one_letter_code
_entity_poly.pdbx_strand_id
1 'polypeptide(L)'
;MLLPALLAAIVAGSAPAEAGGGFCPPGLAKKSPACVPPGQAKKYRDESHERIRRGDSLYDYDHYHLIRYPDRYGLDPLRPGERYYVVDGQILRVNRETYEVLDVIRAVSALLD
;
A
#
# COMPACT_ATOMS: atom_id res chain seq x y z
N MET A 1 15.42 64.02 18.12
CA MET A 1 15.98 62.68 17.87
C MET A 1 14.81 61.72 17.74
N LEU A 2 14.65 61.16 16.53
CA LEU A 2 13.57 60.25 16.12
C LEU A 2 13.74 58.88 16.77
N LEU A 3 12.66 58.24 17.23
CA LEU A 3 12.59 56.80 17.49
C LEU A 3 11.14 56.30 17.27
N PRO A 4 10.93 55.03 16.87
CA PRO A 4 10.31 54.69 15.60
C PRO A 4 8.95 54.00 15.73
N ALA A 5 8.17 54.11 14.66
CA ALA A 5 6.94 53.37 14.44
C ALA A 5 7.20 52.07 13.68
N LEU A 6 6.23 51.16 13.83
CA LEU A 6 5.87 50.00 13.01
C LEU A 6 6.44 48.61 13.38
N LEU A 7 5.61 47.90 14.15
CA LEU A 7 5.28 46.48 13.96
C LEU A 7 4.88 46.19 12.50
N ALA A 8 5.35 45.06 11.95
CA ALA A 8 4.51 44.08 11.26
C ALA A 8 5.34 42.81 10.95
N ALA A 9 5.05 41.72 11.64
CA ALA A 9 5.60 40.40 11.35
C ALA A 9 4.94 39.84 10.08
N ILE A 10 5.74 39.52 9.07
CA ILE A 10 5.29 38.86 7.84
C ILE A 10 5.37 37.35 8.07
N VAL A 11 4.23 36.72 8.33
CA VAL A 11 4.08 35.26 8.24
C VAL A 11 3.92 34.92 6.76
N ALA A 12 4.98 34.40 6.14
CA ALA A 12 4.92 33.81 4.81
C ALA A 12 4.22 32.45 4.92
N GLY A 13 2.91 32.44 4.64
CA GLY A 13 2.18 31.21 4.39
C GLY A 13 2.59 30.62 3.05
N SER A 14 3.23 29.45 3.06
CA SER A 14 3.42 28.63 1.87
C SER A 14 2.10 27.96 1.51
N ALA A 15 1.42 28.48 0.48
CA ALA A 15 0.31 27.78 -0.16
C ALA A 15 0.85 26.67 -1.09
N PRO A 16 0.28 25.46 -1.09
CA PRO A 16 0.56 24.47 -2.13
C PRO A 16 -0.03 24.97 -3.46
N ALA A 17 0.78 24.96 -4.51
CA ALA A 17 0.30 25.25 -5.85
C ALA A 17 -0.51 24.04 -6.35
N GLU A 18 -1.84 24.15 -6.27
CA GLU A 18 -2.75 23.31 -7.03
C GLU A 18 -2.59 23.61 -8.52
N ALA A 19 -2.05 22.64 -9.26
CA ALA A 19 -1.93 22.71 -10.71
C ALA A 19 -3.28 22.42 -11.38
N GLY A 20 -4.14 23.44 -11.45
CA GLY A 20 -5.30 23.49 -12.34
C GLY A 20 -4.98 24.28 -13.60
N GLY A 21 -4.92 23.61 -14.76
CA GLY A 21 -4.74 24.27 -16.06
C GLY A 21 -4.05 23.38 -17.08
N GLY A 22 -4.80 22.89 -18.07
CA GLY A 22 -4.32 21.93 -19.06
C GLY A 22 -3.16 22.45 -19.92
N PHE A 23 -1.93 22.01 -19.61
CA PHE A 23 -0.85 21.94 -20.60
C PHE A 23 0.07 20.77 -20.26
N CYS A 24 -0.34 19.59 -20.68
CA CYS A 24 0.50 18.42 -20.65
C CYS A 24 1.56 18.53 -21.76
N PRO A 25 2.87 18.40 -21.48
CA PRO A 25 3.89 18.53 -22.51
C PRO A 25 3.64 17.54 -23.67
N PRO A 26 3.90 17.95 -24.92
CA PRO A 26 3.73 17.07 -26.07
C PRO A 26 4.58 15.81 -25.87
N GLY A 27 3.92 14.65 -25.89
CA GLY A 27 4.55 13.35 -25.62
C GLY A 27 4.15 12.70 -24.29
N LEU A 28 3.66 13.48 -23.31
CA LEU A 28 3.13 12.97 -22.05
C LEU A 28 1.60 12.94 -22.01
N ALA A 29 0.93 13.72 -22.86
CA ALA A 29 -0.53 13.75 -23.00
C ALA A 29 -1.13 12.42 -23.48
N LYS A 30 -0.34 11.61 -24.21
CA LYS A 30 -0.77 10.32 -24.77
C LYS A 30 -0.35 9.12 -23.92
N LYS A 31 0.26 9.36 -22.75
CA LYS A 31 0.65 8.29 -21.81
C LYS A 31 -0.43 8.13 -20.75
N SER A 32 -0.50 6.97 -20.13
CA SER A 32 -1.48 6.66 -19.08
C SER A 32 -0.75 6.20 -17.82
N PRO A 33 -0.98 6.82 -16.65
CA PRO A 33 -1.76 8.05 -16.44
C PRO A 33 -1.21 9.28 -17.21
N ALA A 34 -2.12 10.14 -17.67
CA ALA A 34 -1.78 11.32 -18.46
C ALA A 34 -0.97 12.31 -17.62
N CYS A 35 0.04 12.91 -18.24
CA CYS A 35 0.90 13.91 -17.59
C CYS A 35 1.75 13.37 -16.44
N VAL A 36 1.82 12.05 -16.28
CA VAL A 36 2.70 11.39 -15.34
C VAL A 36 3.93 10.85 -16.09
N PRO A 37 5.16 11.20 -15.67
CA PRO A 37 6.38 10.62 -16.23
C PRO A 37 6.33 9.09 -16.15
N PRO A 38 6.80 8.34 -17.18
CA PRO A 38 6.67 6.88 -17.22
C PRO A 38 7.31 6.17 -16.02
N GLY A 39 8.38 6.75 -15.42
CA GLY A 39 8.99 6.23 -14.20
C GLY A 39 8.12 6.37 -12.94
N GLN A 40 7.24 7.39 -12.90
CA GLN A 40 6.27 7.59 -11.81
C GLN A 40 4.96 6.84 -12.07
N ALA A 41 4.54 6.73 -13.34
CA ALA A 41 3.36 5.96 -13.74
C ALA A 41 3.40 4.50 -13.25
N LYS A 42 4.60 3.91 -13.20
CA LYS A 42 4.81 2.55 -12.68
C LYS A 42 4.54 2.46 -11.17
N LYS A 43 4.80 3.51 -10.39
CA LYS A 43 4.59 3.51 -8.93
C LYS A 43 3.09 3.53 -8.60
N TYR A 44 2.33 4.42 -9.24
CA TYR A 44 0.87 4.50 -9.07
C TYR A 44 0.14 3.18 -9.38
N ARG A 45 0.70 2.35 -10.26
CA ARG A 45 0.13 1.05 -10.60
C ARG A 45 0.48 -0.06 -9.59
N ASP A 46 1.61 0.07 -8.89
CA ASP A 46 2.03 -0.85 -7.84
C ASP A 46 1.20 -0.64 -6.55
N GLU A 47 0.76 0.60 -6.32
CA GLU A 47 -0.04 1.01 -5.16
C GLU A 47 -1.50 0.50 -5.19
N SER A 48 -1.96 -0.06 -6.31
CA SER A 48 -3.37 -0.42 -6.45
C SER A 48 -3.76 -1.69 -5.67
N HIS A 49 -2.83 -2.61 -5.43
CA HIS A 49 -3.00 -3.78 -4.55
C HIS A 49 -1.60 -4.23 -4.15
N GLU A 50 -1.05 -3.71 -3.05
CA GLU A 50 0.26 -4.15 -2.57
C GLU A 50 0.19 -5.65 -2.27
N ARG A 51 0.74 -6.47 -3.17
CA ARG A 51 0.77 -7.92 -3.01
C ARG A 51 1.51 -8.23 -1.72
N ILE A 52 0.80 -8.86 -0.77
CA ILE A 52 1.31 -9.20 0.56
C ILE A 52 2.61 -10.00 0.44
N ARG A 53 3.60 -9.59 1.24
CA ARG A 53 4.96 -10.13 1.29
C ARG A 53 5.26 -10.63 2.69
N ARG A 54 6.32 -11.43 2.81
CA ARG A 54 6.89 -11.81 4.11
C ARG A 54 7.38 -10.55 4.83
N GLY A 55 7.08 -10.44 6.12
CA GLY A 55 7.40 -9.29 6.98
C GLY A 55 6.31 -8.23 7.02
N ASP A 56 5.31 -8.30 6.14
CA ASP A 56 4.15 -7.41 6.20
C ASP A 56 3.31 -7.74 7.43
N SER A 57 2.55 -6.75 7.90
CA SER A 57 1.65 -6.92 9.03
C SER A 57 0.20 -6.95 8.57
N LEU A 58 -0.58 -7.88 9.12
CA LEU A 58 -2.02 -7.97 8.86
C LEU A 58 -2.88 -7.06 9.75
N TYR A 59 -2.28 -6.21 10.59
CA TYR A 59 -3.06 -5.28 11.43
C TYR A 59 -3.94 -4.32 10.61
N ASP A 60 -3.46 -3.91 9.43
CA ASP A 60 -4.16 -2.96 8.55
C ASP A 60 -5.14 -3.64 7.56
N TYR A 61 -5.33 -4.96 7.67
CA TYR A 61 -6.21 -5.71 6.77
C TYR A 61 -7.56 -6.02 7.43
N ASP A 62 -8.64 -5.47 6.85
CA ASP A 62 -10.01 -5.70 7.34
C ASP A 62 -10.61 -7.06 6.94
N HIS A 63 -10.03 -7.74 5.94
CA HIS A 63 -10.62 -8.93 5.33
C HIS A 63 -9.65 -10.10 5.32
N TYR A 64 -9.81 -11.01 6.29
CA TYR A 64 -9.05 -12.25 6.34
C TYR A 64 -9.89 -13.41 6.86
N HIS A 65 -9.58 -14.62 6.40
CA HIS A 65 -10.23 -15.85 6.87
C HIS A 65 -9.24 -16.79 7.53
N LEU A 66 -9.49 -17.16 8.79
CA LEU A 66 -8.67 -18.12 9.52
C LEU A 66 -8.86 -19.54 9.00
N ILE A 67 -7.77 -20.21 8.61
CA ILE A 67 -7.76 -21.64 8.32
C ILE A 67 -7.56 -22.42 9.63
N ARG A 68 -8.59 -23.14 10.06
CA ARG A 68 -8.58 -23.93 11.32
C ARG A 68 -7.99 -25.33 11.16
N TYR A 69 -8.10 -25.91 9.97
CA TYR A 69 -7.70 -27.29 9.66
C TYR A 69 -6.75 -27.29 8.47
N PRO A 70 -5.46 -26.93 8.65
CA PRO A 70 -4.48 -26.82 7.57
C PRO A 70 -4.21 -28.14 6.86
N ASP A 71 -4.33 -29.26 7.57
CA ASP A 71 -4.14 -30.62 7.07
C ASP A 71 -5.07 -30.95 5.89
N ARG A 72 -6.31 -30.44 5.90
CA ARG A 72 -7.29 -30.66 4.82
C ARG A 72 -6.89 -30.02 3.49
N TYR A 73 -5.98 -29.06 3.54
CA TYR A 73 -5.48 -28.33 2.38
C TYR A 73 -4.05 -28.74 2.01
N GLY A 74 -3.50 -29.78 2.64
CA GLY A 74 -2.13 -30.23 2.42
C GLY A 74 -1.08 -29.20 2.84
N LEU A 75 -1.43 -28.29 3.76
CA LEU A 75 -0.50 -27.30 4.31
C LEU A 75 0.37 -27.94 5.39
N ASP A 76 1.61 -27.45 5.50
CA ASP A 76 2.52 -27.89 6.55
C ASP A 76 1.93 -27.61 7.95
N PRO A 77 2.20 -28.48 8.94
CA PRO A 77 1.80 -28.27 10.33
C PRO A 77 2.27 -26.92 10.87
N LEU A 78 1.39 -26.23 11.59
CA LEU A 78 1.70 -24.96 12.25
C LEU A 78 2.59 -25.18 13.47
N ARG A 79 3.60 -24.31 13.64
CA ARG A 79 4.36 -24.24 14.91
C ARG A 79 3.52 -23.54 15.98
N PRO A 80 3.85 -23.72 17.28
CA PRO A 80 3.22 -22.93 18.33
C PRO A 80 3.34 -21.43 18.04
N GLY A 81 2.22 -20.71 18.12
CA GLY A 81 2.18 -19.28 17.83
C GLY A 81 2.00 -18.92 16.37
N GLU A 82 1.86 -19.88 15.44
CA GLU A 82 1.57 -19.60 14.04
C GLU A 82 0.09 -19.82 13.70
N ARG A 83 -0.41 -19.13 12.67
CA ARG A 83 -1.73 -19.35 12.07
C ARG A 83 -1.67 -19.22 10.55
N TYR A 84 -2.63 -19.84 9.87
CA TYR A 84 -2.86 -19.61 8.46
C TYR A 84 -4.08 -18.72 8.24
N TYR A 85 -3.93 -17.69 7.40
CA TYR A 85 -5.03 -16.84 6.96
C TYR A 85 -5.15 -16.87 5.44
N VAL A 86 -6.36 -16.63 4.93
CA VAL A 86 -6.59 -16.31 3.52
C VAL A 86 -6.87 -14.82 3.42
N VAL A 87 -6.07 -14.10 2.64
CA VAL A 87 -6.21 -12.66 2.36
C VAL A 87 -6.03 -12.45 0.86
N ASP A 88 -6.99 -11.80 0.21
CA ASP A 88 -6.99 -11.56 -1.23
C ASP A 88 -6.66 -12.81 -2.08
N GLY A 89 -7.19 -13.97 -1.66
CA GLY A 89 -6.97 -15.24 -2.34
C GLY A 89 -5.57 -15.84 -2.17
N GLN A 90 -4.74 -15.30 -1.25
CA GLN A 90 -3.44 -15.84 -0.89
C GLN A 90 -3.50 -16.52 0.49
N ILE A 91 -2.88 -17.69 0.64
CA ILE A 91 -2.73 -18.32 1.95
C ILE A 91 -1.45 -17.77 2.60
N LEU A 92 -1.58 -17.21 3.80
CA LEU A 92 -0.48 -16.59 4.54
C LEU A 92 -0.22 -17.37 5.82
N ARG A 93 1.03 -17.73 6.08
CA ARG A 93 1.46 -18.17 7.42
C ARG A 93 1.86 -16.94 8.22
N VAL A 94 1.29 -16.79 9.41
CA VAL A 94 1.35 -15.55 10.17
C VAL A 94 1.66 -15.85 11.63
N ASN A 95 2.47 -15.00 12.25
CA ASN A 95 2.65 -15.02 13.70
C ASN A 95 1.37 -14.53 14.39
N ARG A 96 0.82 -15.34 15.28
CA ARG A 96 -0.46 -15.07 15.97
C ARG A 96 -0.41 -13.83 16.85
N GLU A 97 0.74 -13.49 17.42
CA GLU A 97 0.90 -12.39 18.38
C GLU A 97 1.16 -11.07 17.67
N THR A 98 2.06 -11.08 16.68
CA THR A 98 2.48 -9.85 15.97
C THR A 98 1.70 -9.59 14.68
N TYR A 99 0.90 -10.55 14.21
CA TYR A 99 0.24 -10.53 12.90
C TYR A 99 1.22 -10.35 11.73
N GLU A 100 2.50 -10.66 11.94
CA GLU A 100 3.53 -10.61 10.91
C GLU A 100 3.41 -11.82 9.98
N VAL A 101 3.47 -11.58 8.67
CA VAL A 101 3.50 -12.60 7.64
C VAL A 101 4.86 -13.30 7.65
N LEU A 102 4.87 -14.54 8.11
CA LEU A 102 6.04 -15.42 8.14
C LEU A 102 6.27 -16.07 6.77
N ASP A 103 5.20 -16.36 6.03
CA ASP A 103 5.31 -16.94 4.70
C ASP A 103 4.07 -16.69 3.85
N VAL A 104 4.26 -16.64 2.54
CA VAL A 104 3.18 -16.49 1.56
C VAL A 104 3.11 -17.77 0.74
N ILE A 105 2.09 -18.57 1.00
CA ILE A 105 1.90 -19.89 0.40
C ILE A 105 0.84 -19.77 -0.69
N ARG A 106 1.28 -19.90 -1.95
CA ARG A 106 0.44 -19.99 -3.17
C ARG A 106 -0.66 -18.92 -3.25
N ALA A 107 -0.53 -17.99 -4.20
CA ALA A 107 -1.70 -17.26 -4.67
C ALA A 107 -2.68 -18.27 -5.27
N VAL A 108 -3.88 -18.41 -4.72
CA VAL A 108 -4.94 -19.24 -5.28
C VAL A 108 -5.56 -18.47 -6.43
N SER A 109 -4.77 -18.23 -7.48
CA SER A 109 -5.20 -17.53 -8.70
C SER A 109 -6.26 -18.30 -9.50
N ALA A 110 -6.68 -19.47 -9.02
CA ALA A 110 -7.62 -20.36 -9.70
C ALA A 110 -9.08 -20.26 -9.19
N LEU A 111 -9.39 -19.31 -8.30
CA LEU A 111 -10.74 -19.15 -7.73
C LEU A 111 -11.44 -17.84 -8.12
N LEU A 112 -10.86 -17.06 -9.04
CA LEU A 112 -11.48 -15.86 -9.58
C LEU A 112 -11.82 -16.14 -11.06
N ASP A 113 -12.99 -16.72 -11.28
CA ASP A 113 -13.72 -16.69 -12.56
C ASP A 113 -14.79 -15.59 -12.47
#